data_AF-A0A7U2F8S9-F1
#
_entry.id   AF-A0A7U2F8S9-F1
#
_cell.length_a   1.000
_cell.length_b   1.000
_cell.length_c   1.000
_cell.angle_alpha   90.00
_cell.angle_beta   90.00
_cell.angle_gamma   90.00
#
_symmetry.space_group_name_H-M   'P 1'
#
loop_
_entity.id
_entity.type
_entity.pdbx_description
1 polymer ?
#
loop_
_entity_poly.entity_id
_entity_poly.type
_entity_poly.pdbx_seq_one_letter_code
_entity_poly.pdbx_strand_id
1 'polypeptide(L)'
;MTFKSKSPATNPNITPDPSQDGSTIRKAFILEAAANLFTIPLITNTRFVLSFLLLRPSHINPTSVLFARLFGGLVVGGLTSALLAGATNTRNGIESRRPTYLLLGLGEACLLPILAMEASKGGSVDAALSVKTALVCMGMLAPPLVWRLYVLFLRPDLLGKYVETKDDGKSATKYGLIPNESGD
;
A
#
# COMPACT_ATOMS: atom_id res chain seq x y z
N MET A 1 33.88 -12.52 -12.90
CA MET A 1 32.88 -11.90 -12.00
C MET A 1 32.11 -13.02 -11.31
N THR A 2 32.26 -13.18 -10.01
CA THR A 2 31.65 -14.28 -9.25
C THR A 2 30.44 -13.73 -8.51
N PHE A 3 29.23 -14.09 -8.93
CA PHE A 3 28.00 -13.77 -8.21
C PHE A 3 28.03 -14.53 -6.88
N LYS A 4 28.25 -13.83 -5.78
CA LYS A 4 28.13 -14.41 -4.43
C LYS A 4 26.63 -14.52 -4.12
N SER A 5 26.00 -15.62 -4.51
CA SER A 5 24.64 -15.92 -4.09
C SER A 5 24.62 -16.04 -2.56
N LYS A 6 23.81 -15.21 -1.89
CA LYS A 6 23.52 -15.41 -0.46
C LYS A 6 22.81 -16.76 -0.35
N SER A 7 23.45 -17.72 0.33
CA SER A 7 22.85 -19.05 0.56
C SER A 7 21.53 -18.87 1.33
N PRO A 8 20.41 -19.48 0.89
CA PRO A 8 19.11 -19.40 1.57
C PRO A 8 19.13 -19.89 3.03
N ALA A 9 20.17 -20.62 3.42
CA ALA A 9 20.31 -21.27 4.71
C ALA A 9 20.87 -20.38 5.83
N THR A 10 21.30 -19.15 5.54
CA THR A 10 21.79 -18.23 6.57
C THR A 10 20.81 -17.05 6.67
N ASN A 11 19.83 -17.16 7.58
CA ASN A 11 19.12 -15.99 8.08
C ASN A 11 19.95 -15.43 9.25
N PRO A 12 20.92 -14.53 9.01
CA PRO A 12 21.62 -13.89 10.12
C PRO A 12 20.58 -13.22 11.03
N ASN A 13 20.81 -13.29 12.33
CA ASN A 13 19.93 -12.67 13.29
C ASN A 13 19.91 -11.15 13.02
N ILE A 14 18.77 -10.61 12.61
CA ILE A 14 18.65 -9.18 12.33
C ILE A 14 18.11 -8.47 13.57
N THR A 15 18.69 -7.31 13.87
CA THR A 15 18.14 -6.39 14.87
C THR A 15 17.64 -5.13 14.16
N PRO A 16 16.40 -4.67 14.43
CA PRO A 16 15.94 -3.38 13.93
C PRO A 16 16.90 -2.27 14.39
N ASP A 17 17.28 -1.37 13.49
CA ASP A 17 18.11 -0.23 13.86
C ASP A 17 17.33 0.68 14.83
N PRO A 18 17.80 0.90 16.07
CA PRO A 18 17.08 1.73 17.04
C PRO A 18 16.94 3.19 16.61
N SER A 19 17.77 3.67 15.67
CA SER A 19 17.67 5.01 15.11
C SER A 19 16.69 5.12 13.93
N GLN A 20 16.36 3.98 13.29
CA GLN A 20 15.47 3.87 12.13
C GLN A 20 14.60 2.62 12.26
N ASP A 21 13.85 2.52 13.35
CA ASP A 21 13.04 1.34 13.71
C ASP A 21 11.78 1.16 12.83
N GLY A 22 11.44 2.20 12.06
CA GLY A 22 10.26 2.25 11.21
C GLY A 22 8.93 2.28 11.98
N SER A 23 8.92 2.68 13.25
CA SER A 23 7.70 2.68 14.10
C SER A 23 6.55 3.46 13.46
N THR A 24 6.84 4.61 12.84
CA THR A 24 5.86 5.45 12.16
C THR A 24 5.17 4.71 11.01
N ILE A 25 5.95 4.03 10.16
CA ILE A 25 5.42 3.27 9.02
C ILE A 25 4.63 2.05 9.48
N ARG A 26 5.09 1.38 10.52
CA ARG A 26 4.35 0.23 11.07
C ARG A 26 2.98 0.65 11.62
N LYS A 27 2.91 1.78 12.33
CA LYS A 27 1.64 2.36 12.79
C LYS A 27 0.76 2.76 11.61
N ALA A 28 1.33 3.41 10.59
CA ALA A 28 0.60 3.76 9.36
C ALA A 28 0.05 2.50 8.67
N PHE A 29 0.84 1.45 8.52
CA PHE A 29 0.41 0.18 7.94
C PHE A 29 -0.71 -0.51 8.71
N ILE A 30 -0.64 -0.53 10.04
CA ILE A 30 -1.71 -1.10 10.87
C ILE A 30 -2.99 -0.28 10.72
N LEU A 31 -2.88 1.06 10.70
CA LEU A 31 -4.02 1.95 10.51
C LEU A 31 -4.65 1.79 9.12
N GLU A 32 -3.82 1.74 8.07
CA GLU A 32 -4.27 1.51 6.68
C GLU A 32 -4.90 0.12 6.52
N ALA A 33 -4.32 -0.91 7.15
CA ALA A 33 -4.89 -2.25 7.16
C ALA A 33 -6.26 -2.26 7.83
N ALA A 34 -6.40 -1.60 8.98
CA ALA A 34 -7.70 -1.44 9.65
C ALA A 34 -8.69 -0.66 8.78
N ALA A 35 -8.25 0.40 8.10
CA ALA A 35 -9.08 1.17 7.18
C ALA A 35 -9.61 0.30 6.02
N ASN A 36 -8.75 -0.55 5.45
CA ASN A 36 -9.15 -1.49 4.41
C ASN A 36 -10.21 -2.49 4.88
N LEU A 37 -10.25 -2.87 6.15
CA LEU A 37 -11.28 -3.78 6.67
C LEU A 37 -12.68 -3.15 6.64
N PHE A 38 -12.82 -1.82 6.61
CA PHE A 38 -14.11 -1.17 6.38
C PHE A 38 -14.66 -1.43 4.97
N THR A 39 -13.87 -2.02 4.06
CA THR A 39 -14.35 -2.47 2.74
C THR A 39 -14.99 -3.87 2.76
N ILE A 40 -14.97 -4.60 3.88
CA ILE A 40 -15.63 -5.92 4.00
C ILE A 40 -17.11 -5.89 3.55
N PRO A 41 -17.93 -4.89 3.91
CA PRO A 41 -19.30 -4.79 3.41
C PRO A 41 -19.41 -4.72 1.88
N LEU A 42 -18.39 -4.21 1.18
CA LEU A 42 -18.36 -4.21 -0.30
C LEU A 42 -18.32 -5.64 -0.86
N ILE A 43 -17.75 -6.59 -0.11
CA ILE A 43 -17.68 -8.01 -0.48
C ILE A 43 -18.98 -8.73 -0.08
N THR A 44 -19.39 -8.58 1.18
CA THR A 44 -20.50 -9.35 1.76
C THR A 44 -21.88 -8.79 1.39
N ASN A 45 -22.01 -7.48 1.29
CA ASN A 45 -23.25 -6.73 1.05
C ASN A 45 -23.12 -5.77 -0.14
N THR A 46 -22.50 -6.24 -1.23
CA THR A 46 -22.09 -5.42 -2.38
C THR A 46 -23.20 -4.54 -2.96
N ARG A 47 -24.40 -5.10 -3.20
CA ARG A 47 -25.51 -4.34 -3.80
C ARG A 47 -25.95 -3.17 -2.90
N PHE A 48 -25.97 -3.40 -1.59
CA PHE A 48 -26.30 -2.38 -0.61
C PHE A 48 -25.26 -1.26 -0.64
N VAL A 49 -23.97 -1.59 -0.57
CA VAL A 49 -22.89 -0.59 -0.63
C VAL A 49 -22.90 0.18 -1.95
N LEU A 50 -23.04 -0.50 -3.09
CA LEU A 50 -23.12 0.15 -4.39
C LEU A 50 -24.32 1.08 -4.51
N SER A 51 -25.44 0.79 -3.82
CA SER A 51 -26.62 1.66 -3.85
C SER A 51 -26.40 3.02 -3.17
N PHE A 52 -25.44 3.12 -2.24
CA PHE A 52 -25.04 4.41 -1.64
C PHE A 52 -23.98 5.16 -2.45
N LEU A 53 -23.13 4.42 -3.16
CA LEU A 53 -22.03 5.01 -3.92
C LEU A 53 -22.49 5.52 -5.28
N LEU A 54 -23.27 4.72 -5.99
CA LEU A 54 -23.68 5.00 -7.37
C LEU A 54 -24.83 6.01 -7.39
N LEU A 55 -24.74 6.95 -8.34
CA LEU A 55 -25.78 7.95 -8.57
C LEU A 55 -27.11 7.30 -9.01
N ARG A 56 -27.03 6.18 -9.72
CA ARG A 56 -28.20 5.43 -10.25
C ARG A 56 -28.11 3.95 -9.88
N PRO A 57 -28.67 3.55 -8.71
CA PRO A 57 -28.67 2.16 -8.26
C PRO A 57 -29.39 1.20 -9.21
N SER A 58 -30.31 1.69 -10.04
CA SER A 58 -31.01 0.89 -11.06
C SER A 58 -30.07 0.27 -12.10
N HIS A 59 -28.86 0.81 -12.26
CA HIS A 59 -27.86 0.28 -13.21
C HIS A 59 -27.00 -0.84 -12.60
N ILE A 60 -27.21 -1.20 -11.33
CA ILE A 60 -26.49 -2.30 -10.68
C ILE A 60 -26.87 -3.62 -11.37
N ASN A 61 -25.89 -4.20 -12.06
CA ASN A 61 -26.01 -5.48 -12.76
C ASN A 61 -25.05 -6.53 -12.18
N PRO A 62 -25.20 -7.82 -12.52
CA PRO A 62 -24.34 -8.88 -11.99
C PRO A 62 -22.84 -8.63 -12.21
N THR A 63 -22.46 -8.04 -13.34
CA THR A 63 -21.07 -7.72 -13.68
C THR A 63 -20.50 -6.66 -12.74
N SER A 64 -21.23 -5.58 -12.48
CA SER A 64 -20.82 -4.53 -11.52
C SER A 64 -20.64 -5.08 -10.10
N VAL A 65 -21.50 -6.00 -9.68
CA VAL A 65 -21.40 -6.68 -8.39
C VAL A 65 -20.16 -7.57 -8.34
N LEU A 66 -19.90 -8.34 -9.39
CA LEU A 66 -18.71 -9.20 -9.46
C LEU A 66 -17.43 -8.35 -9.38
N PHE A 67 -17.32 -7.29 -10.17
CA PHE A 67 -16.15 -6.41 -10.14
C PHE A 67 -15.96 -5.72 -8.78
N ALA A 68 -17.03 -5.24 -8.15
CA ALA A 68 -16.94 -4.64 -6.82
C ALA A 68 -16.49 -5.66 -5.76
N ARG A 69 -16.92 -6.93 -5.85
CA ARG A 69 -16.45 -8.01 -4.96
C ARG A 69 -14.99 -8.37 -5.20
N LEU A 70 -14.58 -8.48 -6.46
CA LEU A 70 -13.18 -8.75 -6.81
C LEU A 70 -12.27 -7.62 -6.31
N PHE A 71 -12.69 -6.37 -6.51
CA PHE A 71 -11.97 -5.20 -6.00
C PHE A 71 -11.88 -5.22 -4.47
N GLY A 72 -13.01 -5.41 -3.77
CA GLY A 72 -13.02 -5.54 -2.31
C GLY A 72 -12.15 -6.70 -1.82
N GLY A 73 -12.20 -7.85 -2.50
CA GLY A 73 -11.37 -9.01 -2.19
C GLY A 73 -9.88 -8.76 -2.41
N LEU A 74 -9.50 -8.00 -3.43
CA LEU A 74 -8.11 -7.59 -3.66
C LEU A 74 -7.63 -6.65 -2.56
N VAL A 75 -8.47 -5.70 -2.14
CA VAL A 75 -8.14 -4.75 -1.06
C VAL A 75 -7.98 -5.51 0.27
N VAL A 76 -8.98 -6.30 0.68
CA VAL A 76 -8.98 -7.02 1.97
C VAL A 76 -7.99 -8.18 1.98
N GLY A 77 -7.92 -8.97 0.92
CA GLY A 77 -7.10 -10.17 0.85
C GLY A 77 -5.65 -9.89 0.43
N GLY A 78 -5.46 -9.01 -0.55
CA GLY A 78 -4.13 -8.70 -1.09
C GLY A 78 -3.46 -7.57 -0.34
N LEU A 79 -4.03 -6.35 -0.43
CA LEU A 79 -3.37 -5.14 0.07
C LEU A 79 -3.27 -5.11 1.60
N THR A 80 -4.33 -5.48 2.32
CA THR A 80 -4.29 -5.56 3.78
C THR A 80 -3.26 -6.58 4.26
N SER A 81 -3.18 -7.75 3.62
CA SER A 81 -2.17 -8.77 3.99
C SER A 81 -0.74 -8.26 3.75
N ALA A 82 -0.50 -7.55 2.64
CA ALA A 82 0.80 -6.93 2.36
C ALA A 82 1.17 -5.87 3.40
N LEU A 83 0.22 -5.02 3.81
CA LEU A 83 0.40 -4.03 4.87
C LEU A 83 0.75 -4.69 6.22
N LEU A 84 0.01 -5.74 6.59
CA LEU A 84 0.27 -6.48 7.82
C LEU A 84 1.64 -7.17 7.81
N ALA A 85 2.03 -7.77 6.68
CA ALA A 85 3.34 -8.38 6.51
C ALA A 85 4.46 -7.34 6.66
N GLY A 86 4.30 -6.17 6.02
CA GLY A 86 5.26 -5.07 6.10
C GLY A 86 5.32 -4.39 7.47
N ALA A 87 4.28 -4.52 8.31
CA ALA A 87 4.24 -3.98 9.67
C ALA A 87 5.11 -4.77 10.65
N THR A 88 5.52 -5.99 10.27
CA THR A 88 6.43 -6.80 11.08
C THR A 88 7.85 -6.23 11.06
N ASN A 89 8.60 -6.50 12.13
CA ASN A 89 10.03 -6.17 12.23
C ASN A 89 10.93 -7.34 11.80
N THR A 90 10.41 -8.17 10.89
CA THR A 90 11.21 -9.22 10.24
C THR A 90 11.96 -8.63 9.06
N ARG A 91 12.99 -9.32 8.57
CA ARG A 91 13.77 -8.91 7.39
C ARG A 91 12.85 -8.70 6.20
N ASN A 92 12.02 -9.71 5.93
CA ASN A 92 11.03 -9.69 4.85
C ASN A 92 9.99 -8.58 5.07
N GLY A 93 9.61 -8.31 6.32
CA GLY A 93 8.73 -7.20 6.68
C GLY A 93 9.33 -5.85 6.30
N ILE A 94 10.60 -5.61 6.65
CA ILE A 94 11.27 -4.34 6.35
C ILE A 94 11.50 -4.18 4.84
N GLU A 95 12.02 -5.22 4.16
CA GLU A 95 12.25 -5.20 2.72
C GLU A 95 10.94 -5.06 1.91
N SER A 96 9.82 -5.58 2.42
CA SER A 96 8.50 -5.48 1.76
C SER A 96 7.79 -4.13 1.91
N ARG A 97 8.26 -3.22 2.78
CA ARG A 97 7.62 -1.90 2.99
C ARG A 97 7.60 -1.06 1.72
N ARG A 98 8.75 -0.96 1.04
CA ARG A 98 8.91 -0.17 -0.19
C ARG A 98 8.03 -0.69 -1.35
N PRO A 99 8.07 -1.97 -1.73
CA PRO A 99 7.21 -2.48 -2.80
C PRO A 99 5.72 -2.40 -2.43
N THR A 100 5.36 -2.59 -1.15
CA THR A 100 3.98 -2.39 -0.68
C THR A 100 3.52 -0.94 -0.94
N TYR A 101 4.31 0.06 -0.57
CA TYR A 101 3.96 1.46 -0.85
C TYR A 101 3.92 1.82 -2.33
N LEU A 102 4.79 1.24 -3.15
CA LEU A 102 4.72 1.44 -4.59
C LEU A 102 3.44 0.83 -5.18
N LEU A 103 3.07 -0.38 -4.78
CA LEU A 103 1.87 -1.06 -5.26
C LEU A 103 0.59 -0.30 -4.87
N LEU A 104 0.48 0.11 -3.61
CA LEU A 104 -0.66 0.89 -3.14
C LEU A 104 -0.72 2.27 -3.81
N GLY A 105 0.42 2.97 -3.87
CA GLY A 105 0.52 4.28 -4.50
C GLY A 105 0.16 4.26 -5.98
N LEU A 106 0.55 3.22 -6.72
CA LEU A 106 0.16 3.03 -8.12
C LEU A 106 -1.36 2.87 -8.26
N GLY A 107 -1.98 2.08 -7.38
CA GLY A 107 -3.45 1.93 -7.36
C GLY A 107 -4.16 3.26 -7.17
N GLU A 108 -3.73 4.06 -6.20
CA GLU A 108 -4.31 5.38 -5.92
C GLU A 108 -4.05 6.39 -7.04
N ALA A 109 -2.85 6.39 -7.62
CA ALA A 109 -2.48 7.24 -8.75
C ALA A 109 -3.32 6.93 -10.01
N CYS A 110 -3.77 5.69 -10.19
CA CYS A 110 -4.72 5.31 -11.24
C CYS A 110 -6.17 5.70 -10.88
N LEU A 111 -6.57 5.55 -9.61
CA LEU A 111 -7.95 5.83 -9.18
C LEU A 111 -8.28 7.32 -9.11
N LEU A 112 -7.34 8.17 -8.69
CA LEU A 112 -7.57 9.61 -8.56
C LEU A 112 -7.97 10.30 -9.88
N PRO A 113 -7.28 10.08 -11.02
CA PRO A 113 -7.72 10.59 -12.32
C PRO A 113 -9.11 10.08 -12.72
N ILE A 114 -9.43 8.81 -12.44
CA ILE A 114 -10.75 8.25 -12.74
C ILE A 114 -11.83 8.98 -11.96
N LEU A 115 -11.61 9.24 -10.67
CA LEU A 115 -12.55 10.00 -9.84
C LEU A 115 -12.65 11.47 -10.27
N ALA A 116 -11.55 12.08 -10.69
CA ALA A 116 -11.54 13.43 -11.23
C ALA A 116 -12.35 13.53 -12.54
N MET A 117 -12.24 12.52 -13.41
CA MET A 117 -13.07 12.40 -14.61
C MET A 117 -14.56 12.20 -14.27
N GLU A 118 -14.88 11.40 -13.25
CA GLU A 118 -16.27 11.27 -12.80
C GLU A 118 -16.82 12.57 -12.19
N ALA A 119 -16.00 13.31 -11.45
CA ALA A 119 -16.36 14.62 -10.92
C ALA A 119 -16.58 15.66 -12.04
N SER A 120 -15.74 15.65 -13.09
CA SER A 120 -15.85 16.61 -14.20
C SER A 120 -17.11 16.42 -15.04
N LYS A 121 -17.71 15.23 -15.03
CA LYS A 121 -19.02 14.96 -15.65
C LYS A 121 -20.20 15.68 -14.97
N GLY A 122 -19.98 16.35 -13.83
CA GLY A 122 -20.97 17.20 -13.18
C GLY A 122 -22.25 16.49 -12.71
N GLY A 123 -22.22 15.16 -12.56
CA GLY A 123 -23.42 14.37 -12.24
C GLY A 123 -24.40 14.19 -13.40
N SER A 124 -23.93 14.38 -14.64
CA SER A 124 -24.72 14.14 -15.87
C SER A 124 -25.16 12.68 -16.04
N VAL A 125 -25.94 12.42 -17.09
CA VAL A 125 -26.49 11.09 -17.44
C VAL A 125 -25.39 10.05 -17.71
N ASP A 126 -24.13 10.44 -17.86
CA ASP A 126 -23.00 9.51 -18.03
C ASP A 126 -22.11 9.40 -16.78
N ALA A 127 -22.48 10.07 -15.68
CA ALA A 127 -21.74 10.00 -14.42
C ALA A 127 -22.19 8.79 -13.58
N ALA A 128 -21.21 8.02 -13.11
CA ALA A 128 -21.42 6.90 -12.21
C ALA A 128 -21.59 7.37 -10.75
N LEU A 129 -20.90 8.44 -10.37
CA LEU A 129 -20.90 9.02 -9.03
C LEU A 129 -21.47 10.43 -9.02
N SER A 130 -21.99 10.86 -7.87
CA SER A 130 -22.24 12.28 -7.65
C SER A 130 -20.90 13.03 -7.52
N VAL A 131 -20.87 14.32 -7.89
CA VAL A 131 -19.67 15.17 -7.73
C VAL A 131 -19.18 15.16 -6.29
N LYS A 132 -20.11 15.25 -5.32
CA LYS A 132 -19.80 15.22 -3.89
C LYS A 132 -19.13 13.90 -3.50
N THR A 133 -19.68 12.77 -3.95
CA THR A 133 -19.11 11.44 -3.66
C THR A 133 -17.71 11.32 -4.27
N ALA A 134 -17.53 11.72 -5.52
CA ALA A 134 -16.23 11.68 -6.20
C ALA A 134 -15.17 12.51 -5.46
N LEU A 135 -15.52 13.75 -5.06
CA LEU A 135 -14.62 14.61 -4.29
C LEU A 135 -14.29 14.05 -2.90
N VAL A 136 -15.26 13.46 -2.20
CA VAL A 136 -15.02 12.81 -0.90
C VAL A 136 -14.07 11.61 -1.08
N CYS A 137 -14.29 10.77 -2.10
CA CYS A 137 -13.39 9.65 -2.41
C CYS A 137 -11.97 10.16 -2.74
N MET A 138 -11.84 11.20 -3.55
CA MET A 138 -10.53 11.82 -3.82
C MET A 138 -9.87 12.35 -2.56
N GLY A 139 -10.63 13.02 -1.69
CA GLY A 139 -10.13 13.53 -0.40
C GLY A 139 -9.69 12.44 0.57
N MET A 140 -10.20 11.21 0.43
CA MET A 140 -9.77 10.05 1.21
C MET A 140 -8.55 9.34 0.59
N LEU A 141 -8.41 9.36 -0.74
CA LEU A 141 -7.32 8.70 -1.47
C LEU A 141 -6.07 9.58 -1.62
N ALA A 142 -6.22 10.90 -1.72
CA ALA A 142 -5.10 11.80 -1.94
C ALA A 142 -4.13 11.91 -0.75
N PRO A 143 -4.59 12.05 0.52
CA PRO A 143 -3.68 12.09 1.66
C PRO A 143 -2.76 10.86 1.79
N PRO A 144 -3.27 9.61 1.72
CA PRO A 144 -2.39 8.45 1.82
C PRO A 144 -1.45 8.34 0.59
N LEU A 145 -1.87 8.74 -0.62
CA LEU A 145 -0.96 8.82 -1.77
C LEU A 145 0.18 9.81 -1.52
N VAL A 146 -0.14 11.03 -1.09
CA VAL A 146 0.86 12.07 -0.77
C VAL A 146 1.81 11.59 0.31
N TRP A 147 1.29 10.93 1.35
CA TRP A 147 2.11 10.32 2.39
C TRP A 147 3.09 9.28 1.83
N ARG A 148 2.63 8.40 0.94
CA ARG A 148 3.51 7.39 0.32
C ARG A 148 4.58 8.04 -0.55
N LEU A 149 4.23 9.04 -1.36
CA LEU A 149 5.20 9.79 -2.17
C LEU A 149 6.24 10.48 -1.27
N TYR A 150 5.80 11.09 -0.17
CA TYR A 150 6.69 11.69 0.82
C TYR A 150 7.67 10.66 1.40
N VAL A 151 7.19 9.51 1.85
CA VAL A 151 8.05 8.45 2.41
C VAL A 151 8.98 7.86 1.35
N LEU A 152 8.50 7.63 0.13
CA LEU A 152 9.30 6.99 -0.92
C LEU A 152 10.42 7.90 -1.45
N PHE A 153 10.15 9.20 -1.62
CA PHE A 153 11.05 10.12 -2.31
C PHE A 153 11.76 11.11 -1.38
N LEU A 154 11.12 11.56 -0.30
CA LEU A 154 11.68 12.58 0.60
C LEU A 154 12.23 11.99 1.90
N ARG A 155 11.58 10.95 2.43
CA ARG A 155 11.92 10.34 3.73
C ARG A 155 11.99 8.80 3.71
N PRO A 156 12.85 8.21 2.85
CA PRO A 156 13.01 6.75 2.79
C PRO A 156 13.59 6.17 4.09
N ASP A 157 14.16 7.01 4.96
CA ASP A 157 14.58 6.64 6.32
C ASP A 157 13.43 6.12 7.18
N LEU A 158 12.19 6.58 6.94
CA LEU A 158 11.02 6.16 7.71
C LEU A 158 10.61 4.71 7.43
N LEU A 159 10.98 4.15 6.27
CA LEU A 159 10.76 2.73 5.95
C LEU A 159 11.49 1.80 6.92
N GLY A 160 12.45 2.32 7.67
CA GLY A 160 13.21 1.59 8.66
C GLY A 160 14.31 0.73 8.04
N LYS A 161 15.34 0.48 8.84
CA LYS A 161 16.49 -0.34 8.45
C LYS A 161 16.72 -1.42 9.49
N TYR A 162 17.37 -2.49 9.07
CA TYR A 162 17.86 -3.52 9.97
C TYR A 162 19.38 -3.59 9.86
N VAL A 163 20.02 -3.96 10.96
CA VAL A 163 21.44 -4.31 10.97
C VAL A 163 21.53 -5.82 10.96
N GLU A 164 22.32 -6.36 10.02
CA GLU A 164 22.67 -7.78 10.06
C GLU A 164 23.62 -7.96 11.25
N THR A 165 23.16 -8.59 12.32
CA THR A 165 24.05 -8.99 13.43
C THR A 165 24.90 -10.11 12.87
N LYS A 166 26.19 -9.85 12.66
CA LYS A 166 27.13 -10.94 12.45
C LYS A 166 27.19 -11.72 13.74
N ASP A 167 26.63 -12.92 13.71
CA ASP A 167 27.02 -13.96 14.65
C ASP A 167 28.43 -14.41 14.26
N ASP A 168 29.41 -13.55 14.53
CA ASP A 168 30.81 -13.89 14.37
C ASP A 168 31.47 -13.50 15.67
N GLY A 169 32.15 -14.45 16.32
CA GLY A 169 33.11 -14.18 17.37
C GLY A 169 34.32 -13.33 16.92
N LYS A 170 34.15 -12.39 15.98
CA LYS A 170 35.03 -11.26 15.67
C LYS A 170 34.39 -10.26 14.69
N SER A 171 34.35 -9.01 15.15
CA SER A 171 33.94 -7.78 14.47
C SER A 171 34.31 -7.67 12.99
N ALA A 172 33.33 -7.27 12.17
CA ALA A 172 33.54 -6.34 11.05
C ALA A 172 32.19 -5.80 10.56
N THR A 173 31.81 -4.62 11.05
CA THR A 173 30.64 -3.84 10.63
C THR A 173 30.76 -3.50 9.14
N LYS A 174 29.83 -3.96 8.31
CA LYS A 174 29.75 -3.57 6.90
C LYS A 174 28.37 -2.95 6.66
N TYR A 175 28.33 -1.63 6.52
CA TYR A 175 27.12 -0.88 6.21
C TYR A 175 26.64 -1.27 4.80
N GLY A 176 25.45 -1.87 4.71
CA GLY A 176 24.79 -2.13 3.42
C GLY A 176 24.18 -0.83 2.89
N LEU A 177 24.84 -0.18 1.94
CA LEU A 177 24.24 0.91 1.15
C LEU A 177 23.34 0.30 0.07
N ILE A 178 22.12 0.84 -0.05
CA ILE A 178 21.24 0.59 -1.20
C ILE A 178 21.97 1.12 -2.45
N PRO A 179 22.13 0.34 -3.53
CA PRO A 179 22.78 0.82 -4.74
C PRO A 179 21.94 1.97 -5.31
N ASN A 180 22.56 3.14 -5.44
CA ASN A 180 22.04 4.24 -6.23
C ASN A 180 22.45 3.93 -7.68
N GLU A 181 21.49 3.62 -8.54
CA GLU A 181 21.76 3.53 -9.99
C GLU A 181 21.95 4.95 -10.53
N SER A 182 23.18 5.26 -10.93
CA SER A 182 23.53 6.41 -11.76
C SER A 182 24.76 6.06 -12.61
N GLY A 183 24.60 6.18 -13.93
CA GLY A 183 25.62 6.01 -14.99
C GLY A 183 25.38 4.71 -15.78
N ASP A 184 25.03 4.71 -17.07
CA ASP A 184 25.30 5.68 -18.15
C ASP A 184 24.11 5.82 -19.12
#